data_AF-A0A822HDE0-F1
#
_entry.id   AF-A0A822HDE0-F1
#
_cell.length_a   1.000
_cell.length_b   1.000
_cell.length_c   1.000
_cell.angle_alpha   90.00
_cell.angle_beta   90.00
_cell.angle_gamma   90.00
#
_symmetry.space_group_name_H-M   'P 1'
#
loop_
_entity.id
_entity.type
_entity.pdbx_description
1 polymer ?
#
loop_
_entity_poly.entity_id
_entity_poly.type
_entity_poly.pdbx_seq_one_letter_code
_entity_poly.pdbx_strand_id
1 'polypeptide(L)'
;KLFVRFNWTSCIVIYQNDAFGNGGAKIINEAFINNNLFIEQLIIFDIMTVRIRGDLKSYLINSPTRIIILWVQSNYIKSILENAIQYDLLAPQFTWILSSSFSLKNFNETVYEKLIGLFSIEPVTANIVNAPINQTLLNAAYQIWQQYEPETFPGSTNVNSYALFAFDATWT
;
A
#
# COMPACT_ATOMS: atom_id res chain seq x y z
N LYS A 1 -12.97 4.67 7.52
CA LYS A 1 -13.61 5.72 6.67
C LYS A 1 -13.93 5.22 5.26
N LEU A 2 -12.96 4.66 4.51
CA LEU A 2 -13.19 4.14 3.15
C LEU A 2 -14.33 3.12 3.09
N PHE A 3 -14.29 2.10 3.96
CA PHE A 3 -15.32 1.06 4.05
C PHE A 3 -16.72 1.64 4.29
N VAL A 4 -16.85 2.56 5.24
CA VAL A 4 -18.12 3.27 5.52
C VAL A 4 -18.63 4.02 4.28
N ARG A 5 -17.76 4.72 3.55
CA ARG A 5 -18.14 5.47 2.35
C ARG A 5 -18.74 4.59 1.26
N PHE A 6 -18.21 3.38 1.11
CA PHE A 6 -18.68 2.40 0.10
C PHE A 6 -19.64 1.36 0.68
N ASN A 7 -20.05 1.53 1.94
CA ASN A 7 -20.92 0.61 2.66
C ASN A 7 -20.41 -0.86 2.67
N TRP A 8 -19.09 -1.04 2.70
CA TRP A 8 -18.46 -2.36 2.85
C TRP A 8 -18.38 -2.74 4.33
N THR A 9 -18.73 -3.99 4.64
CA THR A 9 -18.79 -4.50 6.01
C THR A 9 -17.68 -5.48 6.34
N SER A 10 -17.07 -6.13 5.35
CA SER A 10 -16.00 -7.10 5.57
C SER A 10 -14.97 -7.18 4.46
N CYS A 11 -13.79 -7.73 4.77
CA CYS A 11 -12.70 -7.93 3.81
C CYS A 11 -11.84 -9.16 4.13
N ILE A 12 -10.96 -9.49 3.19
CA ILE A 12 -9.83 -10.38 3.38
C ILE A 12 -8.57 -9.55 3.50
N VAL A 13 -7.66 -9.92 4.40
CA VAL A 13 -6.35 -9.27 4.52
C VAL A 13 -5.26 -10.26 4.11
N ILE A 14 -4.51 -9.93 3.07
CA ILE A 14 -3.28 -10.62 2.68
C ILE A 14 -2.11 -9.83 3.26
N TYR A 15 -1.27 -10.46 4.08
CA TYR A 15 -0.16 -9.79 4.75
C TYR A 15 1.13 -10.61 4.70
N GLN A 16 2.27 -9.93 4.72
CA GLN A 16 3.57 -10.61 4.71
C GLN A 16 3.99 -11.13 6.10
N ASN A 17 4.72 -12.23 6.16
CA ASN A 17 5.09 -12.92 7.40
C ASN A 17 6.34 -12.35 8.13
N ASP A 18 6.48 -11.03 8.20
CA ASP A 18 7.54 -10.35 8.94
C ASP A 18 6.99 -9.31 9.94
N ALA A 19 7.85 -8.53 10.58
CA ALA A 19 7.43 -7.51 11.54
C ALA A 19 6.49 -6.45 10.92
N PHE A 20 6.76 -6.02 9.69
CA PHE A 20 5.94 -5.04 8.98
C PHE A 20 4.54 -5.58 8.71
N GLY A 21 4.44 -6.80 8.17
CA GLY A 21 3.17 -7.39 7.81
C GLY A 21 2.34 -7.82 9.02
N ASN A 22 2.96 -8.48 10.01
CA ASN A 22 2.28 -8.89 11.24
C ASN A 22 1.78 -7.67 12.05
N GLY A 23 2.62 -6.63 12.16
CA GLY A 23 2.26 -5.39 12.85
C GLY A 23 1.06 -4.70 12.19
N GLY A 24 1.09 -4.55 10.87
CA GLY A 24 -0.02 -3.92 10.14
C GLY A 24 -1.29 -4.76 10.17
N ALA A 25 -1.21 -6.08 10.00
CA ALA A 25 -2.38 -6.96 10.09
C ALA A 25 -3.07 -6.85 11.47
N LYS A 26 -2.28 -6.77 12.55
CA LYS A 26 -2.80 -6.54 13.91
C LYS A 26 -3.55 -5.21 14.01
N ILE A 27 -2.95 -4.10 13.57
CA ILE A 27 -3.56 -2.77 13.64
C ILE A 27 -4.82 -2.68 12.76
N ILE A 28 -4.81 -3.29 11.58
CA ILE A 28 -5.99 -3.37 10.70
C ILE A 28 -7.12 -4.13 11.42
N ASN A 29 -6.82 -5.27 12.03
CA ASN A 29 -7.80 -6.06 12.77
C ASN A 29 -8.41 -5.29 13.95
N GLU A 30 -7.59 -4.62 14.75
CA GLU A 30 -8.05 -3.76 15.85
C GLU A 30 -8.94 -2.62 15.34
N ALA A 31 -8.54 -1.96 14.24
CA ALA A 31 -9.34 -0.90 13.63
C ALA A 31 -10.68 -1.42 13.11
N PHE A 32 -10.73 -2.62 12.53
CA PHE A 32 -11.97 -3.23 12.05
C PHE A 32 -12.92 -3.54 13.20
N ILE A 33 -12.42 -4.18 14.26
CA ILE A 33 -13.20 -4.48 15.48
C ILE A 33 -13.80 -3.20 16.05
N ASN A 34 -12.98 -2.14 16.21
CA ASN A 34 -13.41 -0.86 16.78
C ASN A 34 -14.46 -0.13 15.93
N ASN A 35 -14.64 -0.51 14.65
CA ASN A 35 -15.60 0.09 13.73
C ASN A 35 -16.75 -0.88 13.36
N ASN A 36 -16.91 -2.01 14.08
CA ASN A 36 -17.91 -3.05 13.78
C ASN A 36 -17.82 -3.58 12.34
N LEU A 37 -16.60 -3.75 11.83
CA LEU A 37 -16.29 -4.37 10.55
C LEU A 37 -15.63 -5.74 10.77
N PHE A 38 -15.67 -6.61 9.75
CA PHE A 38 -15.16 -7.97 9.87
C PHE A 38 -13.97 -8.23 8.94
N ILE A 39 -12.99 -8.99 9.44
CA ILE A 39 -11.97 -9.63 8.61
C ILE A 39 -12.39 -11.09 8.49
N GLU A 40 -12.85 -11.48 7.30
CA GLU A 40 -13.31 -12.85 7.03
C GLU A 40 -12.13 -13.83 7.06
N GLN A 41 -10.99 -13.38 6.56
CA GLN A 41 -9.82 -14.22 6.44
C GLN A 41 -8.52 -13.42 6.48
N LEU A 42 -7.53 -14.00 7.16
CA LEU A 42 -6.14 -13.58 7.17
C LEU A 42 -5.32 -14.57 6.35
N ILE A 43 -4.69 -14.08 5.27
CA ILE A 43 -3.91 -14.89 4.34
C ILE A 43 -2.45 -14.45 4.43
N ILE A 44 -1.55 -15.42 4.61
CA ILE A 44 -0.12 -15.14 4.76
C ILE A 44 0.55 -15.17 3.38
N PHE A 45 1.28 -14.11 3.06
CA PHE A 45 2.32 -14.09 2.05
C PHE A 45 3.68 -14.37 2.69
N ASP A 46 4.36 -15.41 2.21
CA ASP A 46 5.65 -15.83 2.72
C ASP A 46 6.78 -15.16 1.94
N ILE A 47 7.51 -14.24 2.59
CA ILE A 47 8.57 -13.47 1.94
C ILE A 47 9.79 -14.31 1.56
N MET A 48 10.02 -15.45 2.23
CA MET A 48 11.16 -16.32 1.94
C MET A 48 10.93 -17.11 0.66
N THR A 49 9.68 -17.52 0.41
CA THR A 49 9.31 -18.29 -0.79
C THR A 49 8.69 -17.41 -1.88
N VAL A 50 8.39 -16.14 -1.58
CA VAL A 50 7.71 -15.17 -2.45
C VAL A 50 6.37 -15.73 -2.95
N ARG A 51 5.62 -16.38 -2.05
CA ARG A 51 4.37 -17.07 -2.37
C ARG A 51 3.32 -16.88 -1.28
N ILE A 52 2.07 -16.89 -1.69
CA ILE A 52 0.95 -17.01 -0.75
C ILE A 52 0.96 -18.43 -0.17
N ARG A 53 0.82 -18.55 1.15
CA ARG A 53 0.68 -19.85 1.82
C ARG A 53 -0.72 -20.37 1.55
N GLY A 54 -0.82 -21.46 0.77
CA GLY A 54 -2.08 -22.05 0.37
C GLY A 54 -2.51 -21.64 -1.04
N ASP A 55 -3.80 -21.76 -1.33
CA ASP A 55 -4.36 -21.49 -2.67
C ASP A 55 -5.17 -20.18 -2.67
N LEU A 56 -4.60 -19.13 -3.28
CA LEU A 56 -5.20 -17.80 -3.33
C LEU A 56 -6.61 -17.85 -3.93
N LYS A 57 -6.77 -18.58 -5.04
CA LYS A 57 -8.05 -18.70 -5.75
C LYS A 57 -9.15 -19.25 -4.85
N SER A 58 -8.87 -20.35 -4.15
CA SER A 58 -9.81 -20.97 -3.23
C SER A 58 -10.17 -20.06 -2.06
N TYR A 59 -9.19 -19.34 -1.49
CA TYR A 59 -9.47 -18.38 -0.42
C TYR A 59 -10.39 -17.26 -0.88
N LEU A 60 -10.16 -16.68 -2.07
CA LEU A 60 -10.95 -15.54 -2.53
C LEU A 60 -12.35 -15.96 -3.03
N ILE A 61 -12.46 -17.06 -3.79
CA ILE A 61 -13.74 -17.49 -4.38
C ILE A 61 -14.72 -17.99 -3.30
N ASN A 62 -14.23 -18.70 -2.28
CA ASN A 62 -15.09 -19.28 -1.24
C ASN A 62 -15.46 -18.29 -0.13
N SER A 63 -14.85 -17.10 -0.12
CA SER A 63 -15.19 -16.06 0.83
C SER A 63 -16.49 -15.34 0.45
N PRO A 64 -17.29 -14.83 1.40
CA PRO A 64 -18.45 -14.00 1.09
C PRO A 64 -18.08 -12.57 0.68
N THR A 65 -16.85 -12.10 0.96
CA THR A 65 -16.40 -10.74 0.59
C THR A 65 -15.64 -10.70 -0.73
N ARG A 66 -15.68 -9.53 -1.39
CA ARG A 66 -14.94 -9.23 -2.62
C ARG A 66 -13.92 -8.10 -2.43
N ILE A 67 -13.69 -7.69 -1.18
CA ILE A 67 -12.75 -6.63 -0.83
C ILE A 67 -11.48 -7.27 -0.25
N ILE A 68 -10.33 -6.98 -0.86
CA ILE A 68 -9.03 -7.46 -0.42
C ILE A 68 -8.21 -6.25 0.03
N ILE A 69 -7.64 -6.33 1.24
CA ILE A 69 -6.56 -5.46 1.67
C ILE A 69 -5.26 -6.23 1.49
N LEU A 70 -4.37 -5.71 0.65
CA LEU A 70 -3.02 -6.23 0.46
C LEU A 70 -2.05 -5.39 1.29
N TRP A 71 -1.58 -5.95 2.40
CA TRP A 71 -0.66 -5.33 3.34
C TRP A 71 0.73 -5.97 3.27
N VAL A 72 1.49 -5.56 2.25
CA VAL A 72 2.86 -6.04 1.99
C VAL A 72 3.77 -4.89 1.59
N GLN A 73 5.07 -5.10 1.57
CA GLN A 73 6.02 -4.12 1.01
C GLN A 73 5.86 -4.03 -0.52
N SER A 74 6.18 -2.85 -1.07
CA SER A 74 5.92 -2.51 -2.47
C SER A 74 6.59 -3.45 -3.49
N ASN A 75 7.74 -4.02 -3.13
CA ASN A 75 8.46 -4.99 -3.95
C ASN A 75 7.70 -6.31 -4.16
N TYR A 76 6.78 -6.68 -3.27
CA TYR A 76 6.01 -7.93 -3.39
C TYR A 76 4.68 -7.77 -4.12
N ILE A 77 4.14 -6.54 -4.18
CA ILE A 77 2.83 -6.25 -4.79
C ILE A 77 2.73 -6.82 -6.20
N LYS A 78 3.76 -6.62 -7.04
CA LYS A 78 3.76 -7.13 -8.41
C LYS A 78 3.52 -8.64 -8.48
N SER A 79 4.32 -9.41 -7.74
CA SER A 79 4.25 -10.88 -7.76
C SER A 79 2.88 -11.41 -7.33
N ILE A 80 2.23 -10.74 -6.38
CA ILE A 80 0.92 -11.11 -5.87
C ILE A 80 -0.17 -10.76 -6.89
N LEU A 81 -0.10 -9.58 -7.50
CA LEU A 81 -1.05 -9.17 -8.53
C LEU A 81 -0.93 -10.04 -9.79
N GLU A 82 0.28 -10.43 -10.20
CA GLU A 82 0.47 -11.37 -11.32
C GLU A 82 -0.18 -12.74 -11.04
N ASN A 83 -0.04 -13.24 -9.81
CA ASN A 83 -0.74 -14.45 -9.37
C ASN A 83 -2.27 -14.27 -9.44
N ALA A 84 -2.80 -13.15 -8.94
CA ALA A 84 -4.23 -12.85 -9.01
C ALA A 84 -4.74 -12.73 -10.45
N ILE A 85 -3.98 -12.11 -11.37
CA ILE A 85 -4.30 -11.99 -12.80
C ILE A 85 -4.45 -13.35 -13.46
N GLN A 86 -3.56 -14.29 -13.15
CA GLN A 86 -3.58 -15.65 -13.70
C GLN A 86 -4.90 -16.38 -13.40
N TYR A 87 -5.51 -16.08 -12.26
CA TYR A 87 -6.76 -16.71 -11.81
C TYR A 87 -7.99 -15.80 -11.96
N ASP A 88 -7.84 -14.66 -12.64
CA ASP A 88 -8.90 -13.65 -12.85
C ASP A 88 -9.48 -13.05 -11.56
N LEU A 89 -8.66 -12.93 -10.52
CA LEU A 89 -9.06 -12.53 -9.17
C LEU A 89 -8.95 -11.01 -8.92
N LEU A 90 -8.93 -10.20 -9.97
CA LEU A 90 -8.92 -8.73 -9.90
C LEU A 90 -10.30 -8.17 -10.31
N ALA A 91 -10.31 -6.94 -10.82
CA ALA A 91 -11.52 -6.34 -11.37
C ALA A 91 -12.04 -7.15 -12.57
N PRO A 92 -13.36 -7.20 -12.78
CA PRO A 92 -14.41 -6.52 -12.00
C PRO A 92 -14.87 -7.30 -10.75
N GLN A 93 -14.34 -8.50 -10.51
CA GLN A 93 -14.87 -9.43 -9.52
C GLN A 93 -14.46 -9.07 -8.09
N PHE A 94 -13.26 -8.52 -7.94
CA PHE A 94 -12.66 -8.18 -6.65
C PHE A 94 -12.12 -6.76 -6.66
N THR A 95 -12.29 -6.06 -5.55
CA THR A 95 -11.67 -4.76 -5.29
C THR A 95 -10.49 -4.93 -4.37
N TRP A 96 -9.32 -4.48 -4.81
CA TRP A 96 -8.09 -4.58 -4.03
C TRP A 96 -7.64 -3.20 -3.55
N ILE A 97 -7.20 -3.16 -2.29
CA ILE A 97 -6.67 -1.98 -1.61
C ILE A 97 -5.23 -2.30 -1.23
N LEU A 98 -4.28 -1.58 -1.82
CA LEU A 98 -2.86 -1.80 -1.67
C LEU A 98 -2.27 -0.88 -0.60
N SER A 99 -1.38 -1.41 0.22
CA SER A 99 -0.61 -0.66 1.23
C SER A 99 0.30 0.43 0.66
N SER A 100 0.64 0.35 -0.63
CA SER A 100 1.41 1.36 -1.35
C SER A 100 1.06 1.33 -2.83
N SER A 101 1.44 2.38 -3.57
CA SER A 101 1.42 2.35 -5.02
C SER A 101 2.52 1.45 -5.60
N PHE A 102 2.42 1.22 -6.91
CA PHE A 102 3.38 0.47 -7.69
C PHE A 102 3.48 1.06 -9.10
N SER A 103 4.60 0.82 -9.77
CA SER A 103 4.78 1.26 -11.16
C SER A 103 4.10 0.32 -12.15
N LEU A 104 3.15 0.84 -12.94
CA LEU A 104 2.51 0.10 -14.03
C LEU A 104 3.49 -0.36 -15.11
N LYS A 105 4.63 0.34 -15.27
CA LYS A 105 5.68 -0.02 -16.24
C LYS A 105 6.27 -1.41 -15.99
N ASN A 106 6.07 -1.96 -14.80
CA ASN A 106 6.55 -3.29 -14.45
C ASN A 106 5.62 -4.42 -14.93
N PHE A 107 4.46 -4.10 -15.50
CA PHE A 107 3.48 -5.06 -16.02
C PHE A 107 3.42 -5.01 -17.55
N ASN A 108 2.99 -6.11 -18.17
CA ASN A 108 2.66 -6.13 -19.59
C ASN A 108 1.44 -5.24 -19.84
N GLU A 109 1.47 -4.41 -20.87
CA GLU A 109 0.38 -3.50 -21.23
C GLU A 109 -0.94 -4.24 -21.49
N THR A 110 -0.87 -5.49 -21.95
CA THR A 110 -2.06 -6.34 -22.19
C THR A 110 -2.87 -6.65 -20.93
N VAL A 111 -2.31 -6.45 -19.73
CA VAL A 111 -3.03 -6.69 -18.46
C VAL A 111 -3.50 -5.41 -17.77
N TYR A 112 -3.25 -4.23 -18.35
CA TYR A 112 -3.58 -2.95 -17.72
C TYR A 112 -5.07 -2.81 -17.40
N GLU A 113 -5.95 -3.30 -18.27
CA GLU A 113 -7.40 -3.28 -18.03
C GLU A 113 -7.79 -4.07 -16.76
N LYS A 114 -7.08 -5.15 -16.44
CA LYS A 114 -7.32 -5.94 -15.23
C LYS A 114 -6.88 -5.22 -13.94
N LEU A 115 -6.01 -4.22 -14.06
CA LEU A 115 -5.52 -3.39 -12.96
C LEU A 115 -6.41 -2.16 -12.70
N ILE A 116 -7.44 -1.94 -13.52
CA ILE A 116 -8.40 -0.85 -13.31
C ILE A 116 -9.21 -1.13 -12.04
N GLY A 117 -9.39 -0.10 -11.20
CA GLY A 117 -10.17 -0.20 -9.96
C GLY A 117 -9.38 -0.65 -8.73
N LEU A 118 -8.07 -0.83 -8.83
CA LEU A 118 -7.19 -0.97 -7.68
C LEU A 118 -7.11 0.36 -6.91
N PHE A 119 -7.22 0.30 -5.59
CA PHE A 119 -6.95 1.43 -4.70
C PHE A 119 -5.53 1.30 -4.14
N SER A 120 -4.78 2.39 -4.06
CA SER A 120 -3.52 2.43 -3.31
C SER A 120 -3.63 3.46 -2.19
N ILE A 121 -3.01 3.13 -1.06
CA ILE A 121 -2.87 4.04 0.07
C ILE A 121 -1.47 4.63 0.00
N GLU A 122 -1.38 5.94 -0.05
CA GLU A 122 -0.11 6.66 -0.02
C GLU A 122 -0.09 7.66 1.14
N PRO A 123 1.07 7.85 1.78
CA PRO A 123 1.25 8.96 2.69
C PRO A 123 1.03 10.28 1.95
N VAL A 124 0.40 11.23 2.63
CA VAL A 124 0.22 12.57 2.05
C VAL A 124 1.52 13.35 2.22
N THR A 125 2.24 13.56 1.12
CA THR A 125 3.52 14.29 1.09
C THR A 125 3.46 15.58 0.29
N ALA A 126 2.27 15.94 -0.20
CA ALA A 126 2.01 17.22 -0.86
C ALA A 126 1.42 18.23 0.13
N ASN A 127 1.40 19.51 -0.28
CA ASN A 127 0.71 20.58 0.44
C ASN A 127 -0.76 20.21 0.66
N ILE A 128 -1.08 19.74 1.86
CA ILE A 128 -2.46 19.51 2.28
C ILE A 128 -3.07 20.87 2.55
N VAL A 129 -4.26 21.13 1.99
CA VAL A 129 -5.04 22.32 2.35
C VAL A 129 -5.21 22.34 3.87
N ASN A 130 -4.66 23.37 4.52
CA ASN A 130 -4.62 23.59 5.97
C ASN A 130 -3.66 22.72 6.82
N ALA A 131 -2.67 22.03 6.23
CA ALA A 131 -1.56 21.48 7.02
C ALA A 131 -0.41 22.50 7.09
N PRO A 132 0.08 22.88 8.29
CA PRO A 132 1.24 23.74 8.40
C PRO A 132 2.49 22.96 7.99
N ILE A 133 3.12 23.38 6.89
CA ILE A 133 4.46 22.92 6.51
C ILE A 133 5.42 24.09 6.70
N ASN A 134 6.54 23.86 7.39
CA ASN A 134 7.60 24.86 7.48
C ASN A 134 8.41 24.90 6.18
N GLN A 135 7.80 25.50 5.15
CA GLN A 135 8.38 25.58 3.81
C GLN A 135 9.75 26.27 3.82
N THR A 136 9.95 27.24 4.71
CA THR A 136 11.23 27.95 4.86
C THR A 136 12.34 26.99 5.29
N LEU A 137 12.09 26.17 6.31
CA LEU A 137 13.07 25.21 6.80
C LEU A 137 13.32 24.08 5.79
N LEU A 138 12.27 23.59 5.13
CA LEU A 138 12.40 22.56 4.09
C LEU A 138 13.22 23.06 2.90
N ASN A 139 12.98 24.29 2.44
CA ASN A 139 13.76 24.89 1.37
C ASN A 139 15.23 25.10 1.77
N ALA A 140 15.49 25.50 3.01
CA ALA A 140 16.85 25.62 3.52
C ALA A 140 17.56 24.25 3.55
N ALA A 141 16.87 23.18 3.97
CA ALA A 141 17.42 21.84 3.93
C ALA A 141 17.74 21.37 2.51
N TYR A 142 16.88 21.66 1.53
CA TYR A 142 17.17 21.37 0.13
C TYR A 142 18.37 22.16 -0.40
N GLN A 143 18.51 23.43 -0.03
CA GLN A 143 19.67 24.24 -0.40
C GLN A 143 20.96 23.68 0.19
N ILE A 144 20.93 23.25 1.46
CA ILE A 144 22.08 22.62 2.13
C ILE A 144 22.43 21.29 1.44
N TRP A 145 21.44 20.43 1.17
CA TRP A 145 21.68 19.16 0.47
C TRP A 145 22.28 19.40 -0.92
N GLN A 146 21.71 20.32 -1.70
CA GLN A 146 22.23 20.67 -3.01
C GLN A 146 23.65 21.25 -2.95
N GLN A 147 23.99 22.01 -1.90
CA GLN A 147 25.31 22.63 -1.76
C GLN A 147 26.38 21.62 -1.37
N TYR A 148 26.11 20.75 -0.39
CA TYR A 148 27.12 19.90 0.22
C TYR A 148 27.13 18.46 -0.30
N GLU A 149 25.98 17.96 -0.79
CA GLU A 149 25.81 16.58 -1.25
C GLU A 149 25.09 16.55 -2.62
N PRO A 150 25.58 17.28 -3.65
CA PRO A 150 24.87 17.46 -4.92
C PRO A 150 24.65 16.14 -5.70
N GLU A 151 25.56 15.17 -5.54
CA GLU A 151 25.47 13.88 -6.23
C GLU A 151 24.32 13.01 -5.71
N THR A 152 23.88 13.22 -4.47
CA THR A 152 22.81 12.45 -3.84
C THR A 152 21.48 13.20 -3.82
N PHE A 153 21.46 14.50 -4.10
CA PHE A 153 20.25 15.30 -4.14
C PHE A 153 19.42 14.99 -5.40
N PRO A 154 18.21 14.41 -5.28
CA PRO A 154 17.43 14.01 -6.45
C PRO A 154 16.73 15.18 -7.15
N GLY A 155 16.84 16.39 -6.59
CA GLY A 155 16.02 17.55 -6.95
C GLY A 155 14.77 17.65 -6.07
N SER A 156 14.31 18.87 -5.80
CA SER A 156 13.24 19.15 -4.83
C SER A 156 11.89 18.49 -5.15
N THR A 157 11.66 18.12 -6.40
CA THR A 157 10.43 17.44 -6.86
C THR A 157 10.53 15.91 -6.82
N ASN A 158 11.72 15.36 -6.62
CA ASN A 158 11.99 13.92 -6.67
C ASN A 158 12.39 13.35 -5.30
N VAL A 159 12.38 14.18 -4.25
CA VAL A 159 12.59 13.73 -2.87
C VAL A 159 11.43 12.83 -2.47
N ASN A 160 11.74 11.61 -2.01
CA ASN A 160 10.72 10.66 -1.62
C ASN A 160 10.10 11.01 -0.25
N SER A 161 8.96 10.39 0.05
CA SER A 161 8.22 10.61 1.30
C SER A 161 9.02 10.28 2.56
N TYR A 162 9.88 9.26 2.52
CA TYR A 162 10.69 8.87 3.66
C TYR A 162 11.73 9.93 4.03
N ALA A 163 12.33 10.61 3.05
CA ALA A 163 13.25 11.71 3.29
C ALA A 163 12.54 12.92 3.93
N LEU A 164 11.31 13.21 3.50
CA LEU A 164 10.47 14.23 4.14
C LEU A 164 10.14 13.86 5.59
N PHE A 165 9.79 12.60 5.85
CA PHE A 165 9.54 12.14 7.22
C PHE A 165 10.78 12.15 8.10
N ALA A 166 11.95 11.83 7.55
CA ALA A 166 13.21 11.95 8.29
C ALA A 166 13.53 13.40 8.63
N PHE A 167 13.26 14.33 7.70
CA PHE A 167 13.37 15.76 7.95
C PHE A 167 12.41 16.18 9.08
N ASP A 168 11.12 15.86 8.97
CA ASP A 168 10.14 16.21 10.02
C ASP A 168 10.54 15.62 11.38
N ALA A 169 10.99 14.35 11.43
CA ALA A 169 11.42 13.70 12.66
C ALA A 169 12.68 14.32 13.29
N THR A 170 13.51 14.99 12.51
CA THR A 170 14.73 15.68 13.00
C THR A 170 14.41 17.05 13.59
N TRP A 171 13.35 17.69 13.11
CA TRP A 171 13.04 19.10 13.40
C TRP A 171 11.72 19.31 14.17
N THR A 172 11.08 18.23 14.63
CA THR A 172 9.92 18.24 15.56
C THR A 172 10.40 18.14 17.00
#